data_AF-F8Q708-F1
#
_entry.id   AF-F8Q708-F1
#
_cell.length_a   1.000
_cell.length_b   1.000
_cell.length_c   1.000
_cell.angle_alpha   90.00
_cell.angle_beta   90.00
_cell.angle_gamma   90.00
#
_symmetry.space_group_name_H-M   'P 1'
#
loop_
_entity.id
_entity.type
_entity.pdbx_description
1 polymer ?
#
loop_
_entity_poly.entity_id
_entity_poly.type
_entity_poly.pdbx_seq_one_letter_code
_entity_poly.pdbx_strand_id
1 'polypeptide(L)'
;DFDGTPDKAQRWISSTDLHFDINNTIYNSDKKKVYVALSYMKDGNAASWSKAKMTEYKEKNAYPTWADFMKAFTTSFRTSNIKETASA
;
A
#
# COMPACT_ATOMS: atom_id res chain seq x y z
N ASP A 1 5.14 0.73 -10.40
CA ASP A 1 5.52 -0.08 -9.23
C ASP A 1 6.09 0.81 -8.14
N PHE A 2 5.95 0.40 -6.88
CA PHE A 2 6.46 1.10 -5.69
C PHE A 2 7.58 0.27 -5.07
N ASP A 3 8.71 0.93 -4.83
CA ASP A 3 9.95 0.34 -4.32
C ASP A 3 10.10 0.51 -2.80
N GLY A 4 9.22 1.30 -2.18
CA GLY A 4 9.29 1.60 -0.75
C GLY A 4 9.97 2.92 -0.40
N THR A 5 10.37 3.73 -1.38
CA THR A 5 10.95 5.05 -1.10
C THR A 5 9.88 6.02 -0.55
N PRO A 6 10.10 6.65 0.61
CA PRO A 6 9.14 7.57 1.23
C PRO A 6 8.64 8.71 0.31
N ASP A 7 9.53 9.32 -0.47
CA ASP A 7 9.18 10.39 -1.41
C ASP A 7 8.20 9.95 -2.50
N LYS A 8 8.19 8.67 -2.83
CA LYS A 8 7.27 8.09 -3.83
C LYS A 8 5.95 7.65 -3.21
N ALA A 9 5.85 7.56 -1.88
CA ALA A 9 4.68 7.00 -1.20
C ALA A 9 3.41 7.81 -1.47
N GLN A 10 3.47 9.15 -1.38
CA GLN A 10 2.29 9.99 -1.64
C GLN A 10 1.82 9.87 -3.10
N ARG A 11 2.76 9.84 -4.06
CA ARG A 11 2.44 9.63 -5.48
C ARG A 11 1.81 8.27 -5.73
N TRP A 12 2.28 7.24 -5.04
CA TRP A 12 1.72 5.89 -5.13
C TRP A 12 0.30 5.82 -4.57
N ILE A 13 0.02 6.46 -3.42
CA ILE A 13 -1.32 6.57 -2.85
C ILE A 13 -2.28 7.19 -3.87
N SER A 14 -1.95 8.37 -4.39
CA SER A 14 -2.82 9.08 -5.35
C SER A 14 -3.06 8.28 -6.64
N SER A 15 -2.03 7.60 -7.17
CA SER A 15 -2.18 6.77 -8.38
C SER A 15 -3.08 5.56 -8.13
N THR A 16 -2.98 4.96 -6.94
CA THR A 16 -3.76 3.78 -6.56
C THR A 16 -5.23 4.13 -6.33
N ASP A 17 -5.50 5.26 -5.67
CA ASP A 17 -6.87 5.75 -5.46
C ASP A 17 -7.54 6.07 -6.80
N LEU A 18 -6.86 6.77 -7.72
CA LEU A 18 -7.38 7.06 -9.05
C LEU A 18 -7.69 5.78 -9.84
N HIS A 19 -6.79 4.79 -9.78
CA HIS A 19 -6.98 3.50 -10.45
C HIS A 19 -8.22 2.77 -9.93
N PHE A 20 -8.48 2.80 -8.62
CA PHE A 20 -9.65 2.15 -8.05
C PHE A 20 -10.94 2.93 -8.23
N ASP A 21 -10.88 4.25 -8.31
CA ASP A 21 -12.05 5.10 -8.57
C ASP A 21 -12.60 4.87 -9.98
N ILE A 22 -11.74 4.93 -11.00
CA ILE A 22 -12.15 4.74 -12.39
C ILE A 22 -12.54 3.27 -12.70
N ASN A 23 -11.98 2.31 -11.97
CA ASN A 23 -12.27 0.87 -12.11
C ASN A 23 -13.15 0.32 -10.97
N ASN A 24 -14.02 1.13 -10.40
CA ASN A 24 -14.79 0.78 -9.20
C ASN A 24 -15.69 -0.47 -9.36
N THR A 25 -16.15 -0.77 -10.58
CA THR A 25 -16.96 -1.96 -10.87
C THR A 25 -16.14 -3.25 -10.81
N ILE A 26 -14.85 -3.16 -11.19
CA ILE A 26 -13.91 -4.29 -11.14
C ILE A 26 -13.42 -4.47 -9.71
N TYR A 27 -12.95 -3.39 -9.08
CA TYR A 27 -12.40 -3.38 -7.72
C TYR A 27 -13.42 -2.94 -6.67
N ASN A 28 -14.57 -3.61 -6.71
CA ASN A 28 -15.73 -3.36 -5.86
C ASN A 28 -15.63 -3.95 -4.44
N SER A 29 -14.45 -4.40 -4.00
CA SER A 29 -14.24 -4.91 -2.65
C SER A 29 -12.84 -4.59 -2.14
N ASP A 30 -12.71 -4.46 -0.82
CA ASP A 30 -11.43 -4.16 -0.16
C ASP A 30 -10.38 -5.22 -0.47
N LYS A 31 -10.76 -6.50 -0.43
CA LYS A 31 -9.85 -7.60 -0.78
C LYS A 31 -9.23 -7.41 -2.16
N LYS A 32 -10.02 -7.03 -3.17
CA LYS A 32 -9.52 -6.81 -4.53
C LYS A 32 -8.56 -5.63 -4.59
N LYS A 33 -8.92 -4.51 -3.96
CA LYS A 33 -8.07 -3.31 -3.89
C LYS A 33 -6.72 -3.62 -3.23
N VAL A 34 -6.75 -4.26 -2.07
CA VAL A 34 -5.54 -4.65 -1.31
C VAL A 34 -4.62 -5.54 -2.15
N TYR A 35 -5.16 -6.56 -2.81
CA TYR A 35 -4.35 -7.49 -3.62
C TYR A 35 -3.69 -6.80 -4.81
N VAL A 36 -4.41 -5.92 -5.49
CA VAL A 36 -3.88 -5.17 -6.63
C VAL A 36 -2.81 -4.19 -6.16
N ALA A 37 -3.04 -3.48 -5.05
CA ALA A 37 -2.05 -2.59 -4.46
C ALA A 37 -0.75 -3.33 -4.10
N LEU A 38 -0.86 -4.50 -3.46
CA LEU A 38 0.29 -5.38 -3.15
C LEU A 38 1.01 -5.84 -4.42
N SER A 39 0.29 -6.06 -5.53
CA SER A 39 0.89 -6.50 -6.79
C SER A 39 1.79 -5.46 -7.44
N TYR A 40 1.64 -4.17 -7.12
CA TYR A 40 2.51 -3.09 -7.60
C TYR A 40 3.78 -2.91 -6.77
N MET A 41 3.96 -3.67 -5.68
CA MET A 41 5.12 -3.59 -4.80
C MET A 41 6.09 -4.72 -5.13
N LYS A 42 6.84 -4.58 -6.23
CA LYS A 42 7.70 -5.64 -6.77
C LYS A 42 9.19 -5.42 -6.53
N ASP A 43 9.56 -4.20 -6.13
CA ASP A 43 10.94 -3.76 -6.00
C ASP A 43 11.25 -3.29 -4.57
N GLY A 44 12.54 -3.16 -4.27
CA GLY A 44 13.04 -2.60 -3.04
C GLY A 44 12.50 -3.27 -1.76
N ASN A 45 12.35 -2.49 -0.69
CA ASN A 45 11.84 -3.02 0.58
C ASN A 45 10.32 -3.27 0.54
N ALA A 46 9.60 -2.64 -0.40
CA ALA A 46 8.17 -2.84 -0.59
C ALA A 46 7.85 -4.25 -1.09
N ALA A 47 8.75 -4.86 -1.89
CA ALA A 47 8.62 -6.26 -2.31
C ALA A 47 8.52 -7.23 -1.13
N SER A 48 9.46 -7.11 -0.18
CA SER A 48 9.49 -7.95 1.03
C SER A 48 8.28 -7.70 1.92
N TRP A 49 7.88 -6.44 2.09
CA TRP A 49 6.68 -6.08 2.85
C TRP A 49 5.41 -6.65 2.23
N SER A 50 5.27 -6.55 0.91
CA SER A 50 4.12 -7.07 0.17
C SER A 50 4.01 -8.59 0.30
N LYS A 51 5.14 -9.30 0.17
CA LYS A 51 5.20 -10.75 0.37
C LYS A 51 4.77 -11.12 1.79
N ALA A 52 5.28 -10.43 2.81
CA ALA A 52 4.93 -10.70 4.21
C ALA A 52 3.43 -10.48 4.47
N LYS A 53 2.85 -9.38 3.98
CA LYS A 53 1.40 -9.12 4.11
C LYS A 53 0.55 -10.12 3.38
N MET A 54 0.94 -10.52 2.17
CA MET A 54 0.22 -11.54 1.42
C MET A 54 0.22 -12.89 2.14
N THR A 55 1.35 -13.29 2.75
CA THR A 55 1.44 -14.48 3.59
C THR A 55 0.52 -14.37 4.81
N GLU A 56 0.61 -13.27 5.56
CA GLU A 56 -0.21 -13.02 6.74
C GLU A 56 -1.73 -13.14 6.45
N TYR A 57 -2.18 -12.50 5.37
CA TYR A 57 -3.60 -12.47 5.03
C TYR A 57 -4.13 -13.84 4.57
N LYS A 58 -3.28 -14.62 3.88
CA LYS A 58 -3.63 -15.97 3.44
C LYS A 58 -3.69 -16.95 4.61
N GLU A 59 -2.69 -16.93 5.50
CA GLU A 59 -2.63 -17.81 6.67
C GLU A 59 -3.81 -17.58 7.63
N LYS A 60 -4.19 -16.32 7.86
CA LYS A 60 -5.31 -15.96 8.74
C LYS A 60 -6.68 -16.10 8.06
N ASN A 61 -6.71 -16.30 6.74
CA ASN A 61 -7.90 -16.13 5.90
C ASN A 61 -8.68 -14.83 6.24
N ALA A 62 -7.94 -13.78 6.59
CA ALA A 62 -8.49 -12.51 7.06
C ALA A 62 -7.82 -11.38 6.27
N TYR A 63 -8.66 -10.56 5.64
CA TYR A 63 -8.22 -9.50 4.76
C TYR A 63 -8.59 -8.16 5.38
N PRO A 64 -7.68 -7.18 5.40
CA PRO A 64 -7.98 -5.88 5.96
C PRO A 64 -8.99 -5.14 5.09
N THR A 65 -9.67 -4.17 5.69
CA THR A 65 -10.34 -3.12 4.91
C THR A 65 -9.31 -2.33 4.10
N TRP A 66 -9.75 -1.61 3.08
CA TRP A 66 -8.84 -0.72 2.33
C TRP A 66 -8.23 0.34 3.27
N ALA A 67 -9.02 0.87 4.21
CA ALA A 67 -8.56 1.85 5.19
C ALA A 67 -7.46 1.30 6.12
N ASP A 68 -7.64 0.09 6.65
CA ASP A 68 -6.64 -0.54 7.53
C ASP A 68 -5.34 -0.85 6.79
N PHE A 69 -5.44 -1.28 5.53
CA PHE A 69 -4.29 -1.47 4.67
C PHE A 69 -3.52 -0.16 4.45
N MET A 70 -4.23 0.94 4.14
CA MET A 70 -3.59 2.25 3.91
C MET A 70 -2.95 2.83 5.17
N LYS A 71 -3.52 2.54 6.34
CA LYS A 71 -2.90 2.86 7.63
C LYS A 71 -1.58 2.11 7.83
N ALA A 72 -1.58 0.80 7.57
CA ALA A 72 -0.36 -0.02 7.65
C ALA A 72 0.69 0.46 6.64
N PHE A 73 0.30 0.70 5.38
CA PHE A 73 1.17 1.24 4.35
C PHE A 73 1.82 2.57 4.77
N THR A 74 1.00 3.53 5.21
CA THR A 74 1.47 4.86 5.64
C THR A 74 2.45 4.75 6.81
N THR A 75 2.15 3.88 7.77
CA THR A 75 3.04 3.62 8.92
C THR A 75 4.38 3.06 8.47
N SER A 76 4.40 2.15 7.49
CA SER A 76 5.62 1.49 7.00
C SER A 76 6.47 2.38 6.09
N PHE A 77 5.87 3.25 5.28
CA PHE A 77 6.60 3.91 4.19
C PHE A 77 6.61 5.44 4.25
N ARG A 78 5.81 6.10 5.10
CA ARG A 78 5.83 7.58 5.21
C ARG A 78 6.56 8.10 6.46
N THR A 79 6.92 7.24 7.40
CA THR A 79 7.48 7.61 8.71
C THR A 79 8.88 8.24 8.64
N SER A 80 9.64 8.05 7.55
CA SER A 80 10.95 8.69 7.38
C SER A 80 10.87 10.19 7.03
N ASN A 81 9.82 10.64 6.31
CA ASN A 81 9.71 12.05 5.88
C ASN A 81 9.15 13.00 6.95
N ILE A 82 8.65 12.47 8.07
CA ILE A 82 8.13 13.29 9.17
C ILE A 82 9.28 13.85 10.03
N LYS A 83 10.43 13.16 10.11
CA LYS A 83 11.57 13.64 10.91
C LYS A 83 12.37 14.75 10.24
N GLU A 84 12.49 14.76 8.91
CA GLU A 84 13.24 15.80 8.20
C GLU A 84 12.46 17.12 8.06
N THR A 85 11.14 17.06 7.93
CA THR A 85 10.30 18.27 7.79
C THR A 85 10.04 19.00 9.11
N ALA A 86 10.35 18.40 10.26
CA ALA A 86 10.23 19.04 11.58
C ALA A 86 11.48 19.85 11.99
N SER A 87 12.47 20.01 11.10
CA SER A 87 13.73 20.72 11.37
C SER A 87 14.01 21.90 10.44
N ALA A 88 12.99 22.45 9.76
CA ALA A 88 13.12 23.63 8.89
C ALA A 88 12.39 24.85 9.46
#